data_AF-A0A4P5VHB2-F1
#
_entry.id   AF-A0A4P5VHB2-F1
#
_cell.length_a   1.000
_cell.length_b   1.000
_cell.length_c   1.000
_cell.angle_alpha   90.00
_cell.angle_beta   90.00
_cell.angle_gamma   90.00
#
_symmetry.space_group_name_H-M   'P 1'
#
loop_
_entity.id
_entity.type
_entity.pdbx_description
1 polymer ?
#
loop_
_entity_poly.entity_id
_entity_poly.type
_entity_poly.pdbx_seq_one_letter_code
_entity_poly.pdbx_strand_id
1 'polypeptide(L)'
;MAQSEQGELGLLAPGTDSPSVPATAQAPLECKGIRSTKDFPADPSALSREQIEHHYLAMRNSHASLTRSRGQLQRRSRELTAAREQFLQTLRRYEGRLMELGQERADALRIAQDMHRELEAFEEKQEALDGVLKELDAAKEEAGYWSIFNITRLIERMRRLLRGGSEG
;
A
#
# COMPACT_ATOMS: atom_id res chain seq x y z
N MET A 1 22.55 21.97 -23.98
CA MET A 1 22.41 22.48 -22.60
C MET A 1 21.17 21.80 -22.03
N ALA A 2 21.25 20.60 -21.45
CA ALA A 2 21.90 20.21 -20.20
C ALA A 2 21.42 21.05 -19.01
N GLN A 3 20.47 20.51 -18.24
CA GLN A 3 20.43 20.42 -16.76
C GLN A 3 18.98 20.07 -16.35
N SER A 4 18.66 18.83 -15.99
CA SER A 4 18.98 18.11 -14.74
C SER A 4 17.73 18.05 -13.86
N GLU A 5 16.93 17.00 -14.09
CA GLU A 5 16.04 16.46 -13.07
C GLU A 5 16.92 15.81 -11.98
N GLN A 6 16.80 16.30 -10.74
CA GLN A 6 17.22 15.61 -9.53
C GLN A 6 15.94 15.54 -8.68
N GLY A 7 15.37 14.39 -8.35
CA GLY A 7 16.03 13.13 -8.04
C GLY A 7 16.44 13.05 -6.57
N GLU A 8 15.70 13.69 -5.66
CA GLU A 8 15.86 13.46 -4.21
C GLU A 8 15.04 12.23 -3.78
N LEU A 9 15.57 11.05 -4.10
CA LEU A 9 15.30 9.85 -3.32
C LEU A 9 16.07 9.98 -2.00
N GLY A 10 15.47 10.71 -1.06
CA GLY A 10 15.87 10.71 0.34
C GLY A 10 15.68 9.31 0.91
N LEU A 11 16.75 8.53 0.89
CA LEU A 11 16.91 7.25 1.55
C LEU A 11 16.82 7.48 3.08
N LEU A 12 15.61 7.61 3.60
CA LEU A 12 15.36 7.61 5.04
C LEU A 12 15.60 6.19 5.55
N ALA A 13 16.77 6.02 6.15
CA ALA A 13 17.18 4.87 6.92
C ALA A 13 16.03 4.36 7.82
N PRO A 14 15.94 3.04 8.08
CA PRO A 14 15.02 2.53 9.08
C PRO A 14 15.47 3.07 10.44
N GLY A 15 14.83 4.15 10.89
CA GLY A 15 14.88 4.58 12.26
C GLY A 15 14.48 3.38 13.10
N THR A 16 15.45 2.78 13.79
CA THR A 16 15.24 1.79 14.83
C THR A 16 14.65 2.48 16.04
N ASP A 17 13.49 3.11 15.89
CA ASP A 17 12.64 3.50 17.00
C ASP A 17 11.87 2.26 17.42
N SER A 18 12.63 1.35 18.03
CA SER A 18 12.04 0.40 18.97
C SER A 18 11.26 1.26 19.97
N PRO A 19 9.95 1.05 20.18
CA PRO A 19 9.29 1.68 21.31
C PRO A 19 9.99 1.11 22.54
N SER A 20 10.88 1.91 23.12
CA SER A 20 11.43 1.66 24.44
C SER A 20 10.22 1.56 25.34
N VAL A 21 9.86 0.32 25.68
CA VAL A 21 8.88 0.06 26.72
C VAL A 21 9.43 0.82 27.93
N PRO A 22 8.76 1.89 28.43
CA PRO A 22 9.24 2.52 29.63
C PRO A 22 9.20 1.44 30.69
N ALA A 23 10.38 0.98 31.12
CA ALA A 23 10.56 0.14 32.27
C ALA A 23 9.80 0.84 33.39
N THR A 24 8.62 0.32 33.69
CA THR A 24 7.70 0.95 34.62
C THR A 24 8.30 0.68 35.98
N ALA A 25 9.18 1.57 36.42
CA ALA A 25 9.53 1.71 37.82
C ALA A 25 8.19 1.77 38.55
N GLN A 26 7.94 0.76 39.37
CA GLN A 26 6.73 0.65 40.19
C GLN A 26 6.79 1.74 41.25
N ALA A 27 6.55 2.99 40.84
CA ALA A 27 6.12 4.00 41.78
C ALA A 27 4.83 3.46 42.41
N PRO A 28 4.69 3.46 43.75
CA PRO A 28 3.45 3.06 44.37
C PRO A 28 2.38 4.04 43.87
N LEU A 29 1.52 3.56 42.98
CA LEU A 29 0.34 4.30 42.57
C LEU A 29 -0.52 4.43 43.81
N GLU A 30 -0.48 5.60 44.44
CA GLU A 30 -1.39 5.95 45.52
C GLU A 30 -2.80 6.00 44.94
N CYS A 31 -3.51 4.87 45.03
CA CYS A 31 -4.91 4.79 44.66
C CYS A 31 -5.73 5.57 45.69
N LYS A 32 -5.88 6.88 45.47
CA LYS A 32 -6.71 7.77 46.29
C LYS A 32 -8.10 7.14 46.46
N GLY A 33 -8.50 6.91 47.72
CA GLY A 33 -9.81 6.34 48.08
C GLY A 33 -9.87 4.81 48.26
N ILE A 34 -8.76 4.09 48.09
CA ILE A 34 -8.67 2.67 48.44
C ILE A 34 -7.98 2.54 49.79
N ARG A 35 -8.70 2.00 50.78
CA ARG A 35 -8.13 1.74 52.10
C ARG A 35 -7.24 0.51 52.05
N SER A 36 -6.07 0.60 52.65
CA SER A 36 -5.17 -0.53 52.81
C SER A 36 -5.73 -1.48 53.88
N THR A 37 -5.42 -2.77 53.78
CA THR A 37 -5.72 -3.73 54.86
C THR A 37 -4.95 -3.39 56.15
N LYS A 38 -3.88 -2.61 56.03
CA LYS A 38 -3.11 -2.06 57.16
C LYS A 38 -3.84 -0.93 57.91
N ASP A 39 -4.89 -0.36 57.32
CA ASP A 39 -5.70 0.70 57.94
C ASP A 39 -6.71 0.13 58.95
N PHE A 40 -6.84 -1.20 59.04
CA PHE A 40 -7.67 -1.85 60.04
C PHE A 40 -6.93 -1.89 61.38
N PRO A 41 -7.57 -1.51 62.50
CA PRO A 41 -6.94 -1.47 63.81
C PRO A 41 -6.45 -2.85 64.24
N ALA A 42 -5.17 -2.96 64.61
CA ALA A 42 -4.57 -4.20 65.11
C ALA A 42 -5.13 -4.61 66.48
N ASP A 43 -5.44 -3.63 67.33
CA ASP A 43 -6.03 -3.82 68.66
C ASP A 43 -7.48 -3.28 68.68
N PRO A 44 -8.51 -4.15 68.61
CA PRO A 44 -9.91 -3.73 68.59
C PRO A 44 -10.46 -3.37 69.98
N SER A 45 -9.69 -3.58 71.05
CA SER A 45 -10.12 -3.37 72.44
C SER A 45 -10.38 -1.91 72.81
N ALA A 46 -9.75 -0.97 72.10
CA ALA A 46 -9.90 0.47 72.33
C ALA A 46 -11.08 1.10 71.57
N LEU A 47 -11.77 0.34 70.71
CA LEU A 47 -12.80 0.84 69.80
C LEU A 47 -14.18 0.35 70.19
N SER A 48 -15.19 1.18 69.97
CA SER A 48 -16.58 0.75 70.11
C SER A 48 -16.93 -0.25 69.01
N ARG A 49 -17.91 -1.12 69.28
CA ARG A 49 -18.40 -2.10 68.29
C ARG A 49 -18.81 -1.44 66.97
N GLU A 50 -19.49 -0.30 67.04
CA GLU A 50 -19.95 0.47 65.87
C GLU A 50 -18.76 0.99 65.03
N GLN A 51 -17.67 1.40 65.67
CA GLN A 51 -16.45 1.84 64.98
C GLN A 51 -15.79 0.67 64.24
N ILE A 52 -15.72 -0.51 64.86
CA ILE A 52 -15.18 -1.72 64.22
C ILE A 52 -16.02 -2.11 63.00
N GLU A 53 -17.34 -2.10 63.14
CA GLU A 53 -18.27 -2.39 62.03
C GLU A 53 -18.10 -1.37 60.89
N HIS A 54 -17.97 -0.08 61.21
CA HIS A 54 -17.71 0.97 60.22
C HIS A 54 -16.37 0.75 59.49
N HIS A 55 -15.29 0.45 60.21
CA HIS A 55 -13.98 0.15 59.59
C HIS A 55 -14.05 -1.07 58.68
N TYR A 56 -14.77 -2.12 59.08
CA TYR A 56 -14.95 -3.33 58.28
C TYR A 56 -15.74 -3.04 56.99
N LEU A 57 -16.86 -2.33 57.10
CA LEU A 57 -17.68 -1.96 55.94
C LEU A 57 -16.91 -1.06 54.96
N ALA A 58 -16.18 -0.07 55.47
CA ALA A 58 -15.35 0.80 54.64
C ALA A 58 -14.26 0.01 53.88
N MET A 59 -13.55 -0.89 54.58
CA MET A 59 -12.55 -1.76 53.97
C MET A 59 -13.18 -2.68 52.91
N ARG A 60 -14.30 -3.34 53.24
CA ARG A 60 -15.02 -4.22 52.31
C ARG A 60 -15.45 -3.48 51.04
N ASN A 61 -15.98 -2.28 51.18
CA ASN A 61 -16.40 -1.45 50.04
C ASN A 61 -15.22 -1.04 49.16
N SER A 62 -14.07 -0.72 49.77
CA SER A 62 -12.84 -0.41 49.03
C SER A 62 -12.29 -1.62 48.25
N HIS A 63 -12.35 -2.82 48.83
CA HIS A 63 -11.96 -4.05 48.13
C HIS A 63 -12.92 -4.38 46.97
N ALA A 64 -14.22 -4.16 47.18
CA ALA A 64 -15.23 -4.37 46.14
C ALA A 64 -15.02 -3.40 44.96
N SER A 65 -14.73 -2.13 45.22
CA SER A 65 -14.46 -1.15 44.16
C SER A 65 -13.16 -1.47 43.40
N LEU A 66 -12.08 -1.85 44.11
CA LEU A 66 -10.81 -2.27 43.50
C LEU A 66 -10.98 -3.51 42.60
N THR A 67 -11.76 -4.49 43.06
CA THR A 67 -12.00 -5.71 42.27
C THR A 67 -12.77 -5.39 40.99
N ARG A 68 -13.78 -4.51 41.07
CA ARG A 68 -14.53 -4.05 39.89
C ARG A 68 -13.64 -3.28 38.93
N SER A 69 -12.83 -2.34 39.41
CA SER A 69 -11.96 -1.54 38.55
C SER A 69 -10.90 -2.39 37.86
N ARG A 70 -10.30 -3.36 38.58
CA ARG A 70 -9.37 -4.33 38.00
C ARG A 70 -10.03 -5.18 36.91
N GLY A 71 -11.25 -5.65 37.14
CA GLY A 71 -12.03 -6.38 36.14
C GLY A 71 -12.32 -5.54 34.89
N GLN A 72 -12.71 -4.28 35.07
CA GLN A 72 -12.94 -3.35 33.95
C GLN A 72 -11.65 -3.07 33.17
N LEU A 73 -10.53 -2.87 33.86
CA LEU A 73 -9.24 -2.65 33.22
C LEU A 73 -8.80 -3.86 32.39
N GLN A 74 -8.93 -5.08 32.95
CA GLN A 74 -8.64 -6.31 32.23
C GLN A 74 -9.52 -6.47 30.99
N ARG A 75 -10.82 -6.15 31.09
CA ARG A 75 -11.73 -6.18 29.95
C ARG A 75 -11.30 -5.19 28.87
N ARG A 76 -11.04 -3.93 29.22
CA ARG A 76 -10.58 -2.91 28.27
C ARG A 76 -9.24 -3.28 27.63
N SER A 77 -8.32 -3.86 28.39
CA SER A 77 -7.05 -4.35 27.86
C SER A 77 -7.25 -5.43 26.80
N ARG A 78 -8.18 -6.37 27.02
CA ARG A 78 -8.55 -7.39 26.01
C ARG A 78 -9.20 -6.77 24.78
N GLU A 79 -10.13 -5.83 24.97
CA GLU A 79 -10.79 -5.12 23.86
C GLU A 79 -9.78 -4.34 23.00
N LEU A 80 -8.84 -3.63 23.62
CA LEU A 80 -7.78 -2.92 22.91
C LEU A 80 -6.83 -3.88 22.16
N THR A 81 -6.51 -5.02 22.76
CA THR A 81 -5.66 -6.03 22.12
C THR A 81 -6.36 -6.61 20.89
N ALA A 82 -7.64 -6.98 21.01
CA ALA A 82 -8.44 -7.46 19.89
C ALA A 82 -8.60 -6.41 18.78
N ALA A 83 -8.85 -5.15 19.14
CA ALA A 83 -8.90 -4.05 18.16
C ALA A 83 -7.56 -3.87 17.43
N ARG A 84 -6.43 -3.91 18.16
CA ARG A 84 -5.09 -3.84 17.57
C ARG A 84 -4.86 -4.98 16.57
N GLU A 85 -5.24 -6.21 16.91
CA GLU A 85 -5.11 -7.35 16.01
C GLU A 85 -5.94 -7.18 14.74
N GLN A 86 -7.18 -6.69 14.86
CA GLN A 86 -8.03 -6.39 13.71
C GLN A 86 -7.44 -5.30 12.81
N PHE A 87 -6.87 -4.24 13.40
CA PHE A 87 -6.18 -3.20 12.64
C PHE A 87 -4.96 -3.75 11.88
N LEU A 88 -4.13 -4.57 12.53
CA LEU A 88 -2.98 -5.20 11.89
C LEU A 88 -3.39 -6.14 10.75
N GLN A 89 -4.46 -6.92 10.93
CA GLN A 89 -5.01 -7.75 9.87
C GLN A 89 -5.49 -6.91 8.68
N THR A 90 -6.13 -5.78 8.96
CA THR A 90 -6.63 -4.86 7.92
C THR A 90 -5.48 -4.22 7.15
N LEU A 91 -4.40 -3.80 7.83
CA LEU A 91 -3.19 -3.27 7.18
C LEU A 91 -2.57 -4.31 6.24
N ARG A 92 -2.40 -5.56 6.69
CA ARG A 92 -1.89 -6.64 5.83
C ARG A 92 -2.75 -6.88 4.59
N ARG A 93 -4.07 -6.75 4.71
CA ARG A 93 -4.99 -6.85 3.56
C ARG A 93 -4.77 -5.71 2.57
N TYR A 94 -4.61 -4.47 3.06
CA TYR A 94 -4.30 -3.34 2.20
C TYR A 94 -2.93 -3.46 1.52
N GLU A 95 -1.92 -3.93 2.24
CA GLU A 95 -0.61 -4.23 1.67
C GLU A 95 -0.71 -5.26 0.55
N GLY A 96 -1.44 -6.37 0.77
CA GLY A 96 -1.69 -7.37 -0.27
C GLY A 96 -2.36 -6.77 -1.50
N ARG A 97 -3.41 -5.97 -1.31
CA ARG A 97 -4.13 -5.31 -2.41
C ARG A 97 -3.26 -4.30 -3.17
N LEU A 98 -2.37 -3.59 -2.48
CA LEU A 98 -1.43 -2.67 -3.13
C LEU A 98 -0.42 -3.41 -3.99
N MET A 99 0.04 -4.58 -3.55
CA MET A 99 0.93 -5.43 -4.35
C MET A 99 0.23 -5.96 -5.60
N GLU A 100 -1.01 -6.43 -5.48
CA GLU A 100 -1.83 -6.86 -6.62
C GLU A 100 -2.04 -5.71 -7.62
N LEU A 101 -2.43 -4.53 -7.15
CA LEU A 101 -2.59 -3.34 -7.99
C LEU A 101 -1.28 -2.93 -8.68
N GLY A 102 -0.15 -3.08 -7.99
CA GLY A 102 1.18 -2.83 -8.54
C GLY A 102 1.51 -3.78 -9.71
N GLN A 103 1.16 -5.06 -9.57
CA GLN A 103 1.31 -6.06 -10.63
C GLN A 103 0.41 -5.75 -11.82
N GLU A 104 -0.88 -5.49 -11.58
CA GLU A 104 -1.84 -5.13 -12.64
C GLU A 104 -1.38 -3.89 -13.41
N ARG A 105 -0.83 -2.89 -12.72
CA ARG A 105 -0.29 -1.68 -13.36
C ARG A 105 0.95 -1.99 -14.21
N ALA A 106 1.85 -2.84 -13.73
CA ALA A 106 3.04 -3.24 -14.49
C ALA A 106 2.64 -3.99 -15.77
N ASP A 107 1.66 -4.89 -15.67
CA ASP A 107 1.12 -5.63 -16.82
C ASP A 107 0.44 -4.69 -17.82
N ALA A 108 -0.36 -3.74 -17.35
CA ALA A 108 -0.99 -2.74 -18.21
C ALA A 108 0.04 -1.87 -18.94
N LEU A 109 1.12 -1.46 -18.26
CA LEU A 109 2.21 -0.70 -18.89
C LEU A 109 2.95 -1.53 -19.94
N ARG A 110 3.18 -2.82 -19.69
CA ARG A 110 3.79 -3.71 -20.67
C ARG A 110 2.91 -3.83 -21.92
N ILE A 111 1.61 -4.07 -21.74
CA ILE A 111 0.65 -4.15 -22.85
C ILE A 111 0.64 -2.82 -23.63
N ALA A 112 0.63 -1.68 -22.95
CA ALA A 112 0.66 -0.38 -23.61
C ALA A 112 1.95 -0.17 -24.43
N GLN A 113 3.11 -0.61 -23.93
CA GLN A 113 4.38 -0.55 -24.66
C GLN A 113 4.37 -1.45 -25.89
N ASP A 114 3.85 -2.67 -25.77
CA ASP A 114 3.76 -3.61 -26.89
C ASP A 114 2.82 -3.08 -27.96
N MET A 115 1.65 -2.53 -27.58
CA MET A 115 0.74 -1.86 -28.50
C MET A 115 1.39 -0.65 -29.18
N HIS A 116 2.20 0.13 -28.47
CA HIS A 116 2.89 1.27 -29.06
C HIS A 116 3.87 0.83 -30.16
N ARG A 117 4.64 -0.23 -29.92
CA ARG A 117 5.55 -0.81 -30.94
C ARG A 117 4.78 -1.36 -32.14
N GLU A 118 3.63 -1.99 -31.91
CA GLU A 118 2.78 -2.46 -33.00
C GLU A 118 2.27 -1.29 -33.84
N LEU A 119 1.86 -0.18 -33.21
CA LEU A 119 1.43 1.03 -33.91
C LEU A 119 2.56 1.65 -34.72
N GLU A 120 3.77 1.78 -34.17
CA GLU A 120 4.95 2.25 -34.92
C GLU A 120 5.20 1.36 -36.16
N ALA A 121 5.15 0.04 -36.00
CA ALA A 121 5.31 -0.88 -37.12
C ALA A 121 4.15 -0.82 -38.14
N PHE A 122 2.95 -0.38 -37.73
CA PHE A 122 1.84 -0.12 -38.65
C PHE A 122 2.03 1.21 -39.39
N GLU A 123 2.48 2.25 -38.71
CA GLU A 123 2.81 3.56 -39.31
C GLU A 123 3.89 3.40 -40.37
N GLU A 124 4.99 2.70 -40.07
CA GLU A 124 6.05 2.40 -41.05
C GLU A 124 5.53 1.69 -42.30
N LYS A 125 4.60 0.73 -42.12
CA LYS A 125 3.97 0.02 -43.25
C LYS A 125 3.07 0.94 -44.07
N GLN A 126 2.34 1.86 -43.42
CA GLN A 126 1.52 2.85 -44.11
C GLN A 126 2.37 3.82 -44.90
N GLU A 127 3.46 4.34 -44.32
CA GLU A 127 4.40 5.22 -45.02
C GLU A 127 5.04 4.54 -46.24
N ALA A 128 5.45 3.27 -46.11
CA ALA A 128 5.97 2.49 -47.23
C ALA A 128 4.91 2.32 -48.34
N LEU A 129 3.67 1.99 -47.99
CA LEU A 129 2.57 1.87 -48.95
C LEU A 129 2.27 3.21 -49.65
N ASP A 130 2.24 4.32 -48.92
CA ASP A 130 2.04 5.66 -49.47
C ASP A 130 3.19 6.07 -50.41
N GLY A 131 4.43 5.67 -50.10
CA GLY A 131 5.58 5.84 -50.98
C GLY A 131 5.39 5.10 -52.31
N VAL A 132 5.00 3.82 -52.25
CA VAL A 132 4.73 3.01 -53.44
C VAL A 132 3.55 3.58 -54.25
N LEU A 133 2.51 4.12 -53.61
CA LEU A 133 1.40 4.76 -54.32
C LEU A 133 1.86 6.02 -55.08
N LYS A 134 2.70 6.86 -54.46
CA LYS A 134 3.28 8.03 -55.13
C LYS A 134 4.17 7.64 -56.32
N GLU A 135 4.97 6.58 -56.17
CA GLU A 135 5.76 6.02 -57.28
C GLU A 135 4.87 5.52 -58.43
N LEU A 136 3.70 4.95 -58.10
CA LEU A 136 2.75 4.43 -59.10
C LEU A 136 2.12 5.58 -59.89
N ASP A 137 1.70 6.63 -59.19
CA ASP A 137 1.11 7.81 -59.80
C ASP A 137 2.13 8.51 -60.71
N ALA A 138 3.38 8.65 -60.28
CA ALA A 138 4.46 9.19 -61.12
C ALA A 138 4.73 8.35 -62.37
N ALA A 139 4.83 7.02 -62.23
CA ALA A 139 5.02 6.11 -63.36
C ALA A 139 3.84 6.14 -64.35
N LYS A 140 2.62 6.38 -63.87
CA LYS A 140 1.42 6.53 -64.71
C LYS A 140 1.45 7.82 -65.51
N GLU A 141 1.98 8.91 -64.95
CA GLU A 141 2.11 10.21 -65.66
C GLU A 141 3.22 10.18 -66.74
N GLU A 142 4.30 9.42 -66.56
CA GLU A 142 5.42 9.29 -67.53
C GLU A 142 5.12 8.42 -68.78
N ALA A 143 3.86 8.30 -69.19
CA ALA A 143 3.33 7.39 -70.22
C ALA A 143 4.31 6.97 -71.35
N GLY A 144 4.83 5.73 -71.25
CA GLY A 144 5.69 5.07 -72.25
C GLY A 144 5.93 3.58 -71.94
N TYR A 145 6.52 2.81 -72.86
CA TYR A 145 6.78 1.35 -72.69
C TYR A 145 7.56 1.00 -71.41
N TRP A 146 8.41 1.91 -70.93
CA TRP A 146 9.14 1.78 -69.66
C TRP A 146 8.25 1.88 -68.42
N SER A 147 7.10 2.57 -68.52
CA SER A 147 6.16 2.66 -67.40
C SER A 147 5.49 1.33 -67.08
N ILE A 148 5.23 0.48 -68.08
CA ILE A 148 4.62 -0.84 -67.87
C ILE A 148 5.54 -1.72 -67.02
N PHE A 149 6.84 -1.73 -67.32
CA PHE A 149 7.84 -2.50 -66.56
C PHE A 149 7.97 -2.00 -65.12
N ASN A 150 7.99 -0.67 -64.94
CA ASN A 150 8.03 -0.02 -63.62
C ASN A 150 6.77 -0.33 -62.81
N ILE A 151 5.59 -0.25 -63.42
CA ILE A 151 4.29 -0.58 -62.80
C ILE A 151 4.24 -2.05 -62.36
N THR A 152 4.70 -3.00 -63.19
CA THR A 152 4.73 -4.42 -62.78
C THR A 152 5.67 -4.68 -61.59
N ARG A 153 6.84 -4.05 -61.57
CA ARG A 153 7.80 -4.15 -60.44
C ARG A 153 7.22 -3.53 -59.17
N LEU A 154 6.49 -2.43 -59.32
CA LEU A 154 5.86 -1.72 -58.22
C LEU A 154 4.69 -2.51 -57.62
N ILE A 155 3.87 -3.16 -58.45
CA ILE A 155 2.80 -4.07 -58.01
C ILE A 155 3.39 -5.28 -57.25
N GLU A 156 4.54 -5.81 -57.67
CA GLU A 156 5.24 -6.85 -56.90
C GLU A 156 5.73 -6.35 -55.53
N ARG A 157 6.23 -5.11 -55.47
CA ARG A 157 6.64 -4.46 -54.21
C ARG A 157 5.46 -4.29 -53.26
N MET A 158 4.34 -3.78 -53.78
CA MET A 158 3.08 -3.61 -53.05
C MET A 158 2.54 -4.97 -52.55
N ARG A 159 2.61 -6.03 -53.36
CA ARG A 159 2.24 -7.40 -52.95
C ARG A 159 3.15 -7.98 -51.86
N ARG A 160 4.44 -7.64 -51.85
CA ARG A 160 5.38 -8.05 -50.79
C ARG A 160 5.10 -7.32 -49.48
N LEU A 161 4.86 -6.01 -49.54
CA LEU A 161 4.51 -5.20 -48.37
C LEU A 161 3.19 -5.66 -47.73
N LEU A 162 2.15 -5.94 -48.53
CA LEU A 162 0.87 -6.48 -48.04
C LEU A 162 0.96 -7.90 -47.46
N ARG A 163 2.02 -8.66 -47.77
CA ARG A 163 2.33 -9.96 -47.15
C ARG A 163 3.26 -9.86 -45.93
N GLY A 164 3.69 -8.65 -45.56
CA GLY A 164 4.58 -8.43 -44.41
C GLY A 164 6.08 -8.53 -44.72
N GLY A 165 6.49 -8.50 -45.99
CA GLY A 165 7.90 -8.40 -46.37
C GLY A 165 8.39 -6.95 -46.34
N SER A 166 9.54 -6.69 -45.71
CA SER A 166 10.18 -5.36 -45.72
C SER A 166 10.80 -5.05 -47.08
N GLU A 167 10.98 -3.76 -47.37
CA GLU A 167 11.67 -3.30 -48.57
C GLU A 167 13.15 -3.74 -48.53
N GLY A 168 13.48 -4.79 -49.28
CA GLY A 168 14.83 -5.18 -49.67
C GLY A 168 14.97 -5.10 -51.18
#